data_AF-A0A837CBF1-F1
#
_entry.id   AF-A0A837CBF1-F1
#
_cell.length_a   1.000
_cell.length_b   1.000
_cell.length_c   1.000
_cell.angle_alpha   90.00
_cell.angle_beta   90.00
_cell.angle_gamma   90.00
#
_symmetry.space_group_name_H-M   'P 1'
#
loop_
_entity.id
_entity.type
_entity.pdbx_description
1 polymer ?
#
loop_
_entity_poly.entity_id
_entity_poly.type
_entity_poly.pdbx_seq_one_letter_code
_entity_poly.pdbx_strand_id
1 'polypeptide(L)'
;MVGGETKPDDYVVIWDEIPIGRIFKSIAVGGRHGWTWSCFLPNVPQRSHFRGIAPTLASAKADFRSAWDELQSNVSYDQICEARRLGAAPSRPWQG
;
A
#
# COMPACT_ATOMS: atom_id res chain seq x y z
N MET A 1 5.11 -9.62 20.12
CA MET A 1 4.09 -9.98 19.11
C MET A 1 3.39 -8.70 18.69
N VAL A 2 3.58 -8.25 17.44
CA VAL A 2 2.74 -7.17 16.90
C VAL A 2 1.59 -7.85 16.17
N GLY A 3 0.50 -8.10 16.89
CA GLY A 3 -0.75 -8.60 16.31
C GLY A 3 -1.46 -7.46 15.61
N GLY A 4 -1.58 -7.52 14.28
CA GLY A 4 -2.43 -6.62 13.52
C GLY A 4 -3.86 -7.14 13.57
N GLU A 5 -4.64 -6.69 14.54
CA GLU A 5 -6.09 -6.87 14.52
C GLU A 5 -6.63 -6.14 13.27
N THR A 6 -7.27 -6.87 12.36
CA THR A 6 -7.84 -6.30 11.13
C THR A 6 -8.95 -5.34 11.56
N LYS A 7 -8.63 -4.05 11.68
CA LYS A 7 -9.61 -3.06 12.10
C LYS A 7 -10.66 -2.90 11.01
N PRO A 8 -11.95 -2.74 11.35
CA PRO A 8 -12.89 -2.17 10.40
C PRO A 8 -12.31 -0.82 9.95
N ASP A 9 -12.22 -0.59 8.65
CA ASP A 9 -11.50 0.52 8.01
C ASP A 9 -10.00 0.29 7.71
N ASP A 10 -9.54 -0.97 7.60
CA ASP A 10 -8.21 -1.33 7.10
C ASP A 10 -8.28 -2.22 5.85
N TYR A 11 -7.88 -1.68 4.71
CA TYR A 11 -7.95 -2.32 3.41
C TYR A 11 -6.54 -2.58 2.86
N VAL A 12 -6.21 -3.84 2.61
CA VAL A 12 -5.04 -4.20 1.80
C VAL A 12 -5.46 -4.18 0.33
N VAL A 13 -4.71 -3.45 -0.49
CA VAL A 13 -4.94 -3.43 -1.94
C VAL A 13 -4.10 -4.52 -2.57
N ILE A 14 -4.77 -5.51 -3.15
CA ILE A 14 -4.14 -6.64 -3.82
C ILE A 14 -4.34 -6.43 -5.32
N TRP A 15 -3.23 -6.49 -6.07
CA TRP A 15 -3.24 -6.58 -7.51
C TRP A 15 -2.56 -7.86 -7.89
N ASP A 16 -3.31 -8.76 -8.54
CA ASP A 16 -2.71 -9.94 -9.18
C ASP A 16 -1.91 -10.82 -8.18
N GLU A 17 -2.54 -11.06 -7.03
CA GLU A 17 -2.00 -11.78 -5.86
C GLU A 17 -0.84 -11.07 -5.12
N ILE A 18 -0.43 -9.88 -5.57
CA ILE A 18 0.59 -9.07 -4.91
C ILE A 18 -0.07 -8.01 -4.02
N PRO A 19 0.29 -7.91 -2.73
CA PRO A 19 -0.09 -6.75 -1.94
C PRO A 19 0.68 -5.53 -2.42
N ILE A 20 -0.02 -4.59 -3.06
CA ILE A 20 0.55 -3.37 -3.67
C ILE A 20 0.29 -2.12 -2.83
N GLY A 21 -0.40 -2.28 -1.69
CA GLY A 21 -0.73 -1.13 -0.88
C GLY A 21 -1.68 -1.39 0.26
N ARG A 22 -1.92 -0.32 1.02
CA ARG A 22 -2.84 -0.33 2.15
C ARG A 22 -3.55 1.01 2.24
N ILE A 23 -4.85 0.97 2.52
CA ILE A 23 -5.68 2.14 2.78
C ILE A 23 -6.36 1.90 4.12
N PHE A 24 -6.08 2.74 5.11
CA PHE A 24 -6.65 2.60 6.42
C PHE A 24 -7.06 3.93 7.02
N LYS A 25 -8.11 3.91 7.83
CA LYS A 25 -8.55 5.11 8.53
C LYS A 25 -7.63 5.39 9.72
N SER A 26 -7.14 6.61 9.79
CA SER A 26 -6.30 7.10 10.87
C SER A 26 -6.88 8.39 11.44
N ILE A 27 -6.51 8.69 12.68
CA ILE A 27 -6.76 10.00 13.26
C ILE A 27 -5.54 10.85 12.91
N ALA A 28 -5.74 11.84 12.04
CA ALA A 28 -4.69 12.79 11.70
C ALA A 28 -4.37 13.69 12.90
N VAL A 29 -3.17 14.27 12.90
CA VAL A 29 -2.76 15.27 13.91
C VAL A 29 -3.78 16.41 13.91
N GLY A 30 -4.41 16.65 15.07
CA GLY A 30 -5.53 17.60 15.20
C GLY A 30 -6.92 16.95 15.36
N GLY A 31 -7.00 15.63 15.55
CA GLY A 31 -8.24 14.94 15.94
C GLY A 31 -9.24 14.73 14.81
N ARG A 32 -8.87 15.06 13.55
CA ARG A 32 -9.71 14.85 12.38
C ARG A 32 -9.53 13.43 11.86
N HIS A 33 -10.63 12.75 11.57
CA HIS A 33 -10.60 11.48 10.86
C HIS A 33 -10.08 11.70 9.44
N GLY A 34 -9.11 10.88 9.04
CA GLY A 34 -8.55 10.85 7.69
C GLY A 34 -8.33 9.42 7.23
N TRP A 35 -8.12 9.25 5.94
CA TRP A 35 -7.79 7.99 5.30
C TRP A 35 -6.34 8.04 4.85
N THR A 36 -5.49 7.29 5.53
CA THR A 36 -4.10 7.11 5.13
C THR A 36 -4.04 6.06 4.04
N TRP A 37 -3.30 6.35 2.97
CA TRP A 37 -3.05 5.42 1.90
C TRP A 37 -1.55 5.31 1.62
N SER A 38 -1.11 4.13 1.22
CA SER A 38 0.25 3.88 0.75
C SER A 38 0.25 2.88 -0.39
N CYS A 39 0.90 3.25 -1.49
CA CYS A 39 1.20 2.41 -2.63
C CYS A 39 2.67 2.01 -2.58
N PHE A 40 2.94 0.71 -2.67
CA PHE A 40 4.31 0.17 -2.65
C PHE A 40 4.39 -1.09 -3.49
N LEU A 41 5.56 -1.33 -4.09
CA LEU A 41 5.92 -2.61 -4.67
C LEU A 41 7.10 -3.16 -3.86
N PRO A 42 7.12 -4.43 -3.44
CA PRO A 42 8.18 -4.98 -2.59
C PRO A 42 9.60 -4.77 -3.13
N ASN A 43 9.75 -4.66 -4.46
CA ASN A 43 11.02 -4.52 -5.17
C ASN A 43 11.35 -3.10 -5.64
N VAL A 44 10.50 -2.11 -5.36
CA VAL A 44 10.67 -0.74 -5.86
C VAL A 44 10.76 0.23 -4.70
N PRO A 45 11.78 1.10 -4.67
CA PRO A 45 11.87 2.14 -3.65
C PRO A 45 10.61 3.01 -3.64
N GLN A 46 9.93 3.06 -2.50
CA GLN A 46 8.74 3.88 -2.33
C GLN A 46 9.13 5.36 -2.31
N ARG A 47 8.83 6.08 -3.40
CA ARG A 47 8.95 7.54 -3.44
C ARG A 47 7.96 8.19 -2.48
N SER A 48 8.32 9.36 -1.97
CA SER A 48 7.56 10.07 -0.91
C SER A 48 6.12 10.42 -1.31
N HIS A 49 5.81 10.54 -2.61
CA HIS A 49 4.48 10.82 -3.13
C HIS A 49 3.59 9.58 -3.29
N PHE A 50 4.09 8.35 -3.11
CA PHE A 50 3.28 7.13 -3.15
C PHE A 50 2.58 6.83 -1.81
N ARG A 51 2.40 7.85 -0.97
CA ARG A 51 1.65 7.76 0.29
C ARG A 51 1.02 9.11 0.60
N GLY A 52 -0.12 9.09 1.28
CA GLY A 52 -0.83 10.32 1.61
C GLY A 52 -1.94 10.12 2.62
N ILE A 53 -2.62 11.23 2.93
CA ILE A 53 -3.81 11.27 3.78
C ILE A 53 -4.90 11.99 2.98
N ALA A 54 -6.08 11.38 2.88
CA ALA A 54 -7.24 11.95 2.21
C ALA A 54 -8.42 12.09 3.20
N PRO A 55 -9.33 13.06 2.98
CA PRO A 55 -10.46 13.28 3.89
C PRO A 55 -11.54 12.18 3.79
N THR A 56 -11.59 11.45 2.68
CA THR A 56 -12.59 10.40 2.44
C THR A 56 -11.95 9.15 1.86
N LEU A 57 -12.61 8.00 2.02
CA LEU A 57 -12.17 6.73 1.41
C LEU A 57 -12.15 6.81 -0.11
N ALA A 58 -13.11 7.51 -0.72
CA ALA A 58 -13.17 7.69 -2.16
C ALA A 58 -11.96 8.50 -2.68
N SER A 59 -11.61 9.59 -2.00
CA SER A 59 -10.41 10.37 -2.30
C SER A 59 -9.14 9.53 -2.11
N ALA A 60 -9.03 8.77 -1.01
CA ALA A 60 -7.87 7.90 -0.79
C ALA A 60 -7.72 6.83 -1.88
N LYS A 61 -8.83 6.24 -2.35
CA LYS A 61 -8.82 5.28 -3.46
C LYS A 61 -8.41 5.94 -4.78
N ALA A 62 -8.87 7.16 -5.04
CA ALA A 62 -8.50 7.92 -6.25
C ALA A 62 -7.00 8.28 -6.25
N ASP A 63 -6.50 8.81 -5.13
CA ASP A 63 -5.08 9.15 -4.98
C ASP A 63 -4.20 7.89 -5.08
N PHE A 64 -4.60 6.81 -4.41
CA PHE A 64 -3.95 5.51 -4.51
C PHE A 64 -3.90 5.02 -5.96
N ARG A 65 -5.01 5.14 -6.70
CA ARG A 65 -5.08 4.68 -8.08
C ARG A 65 -4.13 5.47 -8.99
N SER A 66 -4.11 6.79 -8.84
CA SER A 66 -3.18 7.65 -9.60
C SER A 66 -1.73 7.29 -9.31
N ALA A 67 -1.39 7.07 -8.03
CA ALA A 67 -0.07 6.61 -7.60
C ALA A 67 0.30 5.25 -8.19
N TRP A 68 -0.65 4.30 -8.21
CA TRP A 68 -0.44 2.98 -8.80
C TRP A 68 -0.27 3.06 -10.32
N ASP A 69 -1.07 3.83 -11.04
CA ASP A 69 -0.97 3.97 -12.49
C ASP A 69 0.38 4.61 -12.89
N GLU A 70 0.87 5.60 -12.13
CA GLU A 70 2.22 6.15 -12.31
C GLU A 70 3.29 5.09 -12.04
N LEU A 71 3.19 4.35 -10.94
CA LEU A 71 4.15 3.31 -10.61
C LEU A 71 4.16 2.22 -11.68
N GLN A 72 2.99 1.71 -12.07
CA GLN A 72 2.83 0.71 -13.12
C GLN A 72 3.42 1.16 -14.47
N SER A 73 3.32 2.44 -14.81
CA SER A 73 3.92 3.00 -16.03
C SER A 73 5.45 3.08 -15.98
N ASN A 74 6.04 3.08 -14.78
CA ASN A 74 7.48 3.19 -14.56
C ASN A 74 8.17 1.86 -14.21
N VAL A 75 7.41 0.79 -14.01
CA VAL A 75 7.93 -0.52 -13.58
C VAL A 75 8.00 -1.46 -14.78
N SER A 76 9.13 -2.15 -14.96
CA SER A 76 9.28 -3.12 -16.04
C SER A 76 8.53 -4.42 -15.74
N TYR A 77 8.21 -5.18 -16.80
CA TYR A 77 7.61 -6.51 -16.66
C TYR A 77 8.43 -7.45 -15.75
N ASP A 78 9.76 -7.35 -15.81
CA ASP A 78 10.66 -8.16 -14.97
C ASP A 78 10.51 -7.79 -13.48
N GLN A 79 10.37 -6.51 -13.17
CA GLN A 79 10.13 -6.05 -11.80
C GLN A 79 8.77 -6.50 -11.25
N ILE A 80 7.75 -6.58 -12.12
CA ILE A 80 6.44 -7.15 -11.76
C ILE A 80 6.58 -8.65 -11.47
N CYS A 81 7.28 -9.40 -12.33
CA CYS A 81 7.53 -10.83 -12.12
C CYS A 81 8.28 -11.09 -10.82
N GLU A 82 9.30 -10.28 -10.51
CA GLU A 82 10.03 -10.40 -9.26
C GLU A 82 9.18 -10.01 -8.05
N ALA A 83 8.32 -8.98 -8.18
CA ALA A 83 7.37 -8.61 -7.14
C ALA A 83 6.37 -9.73 -6.85
N ARG A 84 5.90 -10.44 -7.88
CA ARG A 84 5.08 -11.66 -7.70
C ARG A 84 5.83 -12.72 -6.92
N ARG A 85 7.10 -12.99 -7.26
CA ARG A 85 7.92 -13.98 -6.52
C ARG A 85 8.10 -13.60 -5.05
N LEU A 86 8.31 -12.32 -4.77
CA LEU A 86 8.43 -11.84 -3.39
C LEU A 86 7.10 -11.84 -2.63
N GLY A 87 6.00 -11.51 -3.30
CA GLY A 87 4.66 -11.55 -2.70
C GLY A 87 4.19 -12.99 -2.43
N ALA A 88 4.58 -13.94 -3.28
CA ALA A 88 4.33 -15.37 -3.11
C ALA A 88 5.29 -16.03 -2.11
N ALA A 89 6.41 -15.38 -1.75
CA ALA A 89 7.27 -15.86 -0.69
C ALA A 89 6.52 -15.67 0.65
N PRO A 90 6.32 -16.73 1.45
CA PRO A 90 5.69 -16.60 2.76
C PRO A 90 6.48 -15.55 3.54
N SER A 91 5.77 -14.54 4.05
CA SER A 91 6.33 -13.40 4.76
C SER A 91 7.46 -13.86 5.66
N ARG A 92 8.72 -13.56 5.27
CA ARG A 92 9.87 -13.95 6.07
C ARG A 92 9.68 -13.32 7.46
N PRO A 93 9.71 -14.11 8.55
CA PRO A 93 9.69 -13.54 9.88
C PRO A 93 10.96 -12.70 10.03
N TRP A 94 10.77 -11.42 10.34
CA TRP A 94 11.81 -10.45 10.60
C TRP A 94 12.91 -11.05 11.50
N GLN A 95 14.11 -11.24 10.95
CA GLN A 95 15.37 -11.41 11.68
C GLN A 95 15.85 -9.99 11.99
N GLY A 96 16.29 -9.58 13.17
CA GLY A 96 16.51 -10.15 14.49
C GLY A 96 17.13 -9.01 15.31
#